data_AF-A0A844ZM22-F1
#
_entry.id   AF-A0A844ZM22-F1
#
_cell.length_a   1.000
_cell.length_b   1.000
_cell.length_c   1.000
_cell.angle_alpha   90.00
_cell.angle_beta   90.00
_cell.angle_gamma   90.00
#
_symmetry.space_group_name_H-M   'P 1'
#
loop_
_entity.id
_entity.type
_entity.pdbx_description
1 polymer ?
#
loop_
_entity_poly.entity_id
_entity_poly.type
_entity_poly.pdbx_seq_one_letter_code
_entity_poly.pdbx_strand_id
1 'polypeptide(L)'
;MANELPISRKQAIKATEWLIEHFRSPMEQAVVGKPYRLKHLCAIACQETAYRWVGWIDHHDPATILARCVFDASGDAPNSSRGVRPVNAAAFRADFGDEFAQLLIDEANKYRRLMNWSARDWLYKGYGIFQYDLQYCYTDPDFFRERKWYDFGNCLAKVTGELDEKLKAQNGDLWEAIRAYNGSGPRARAYRENVKEFTPICAEVTGDDQP
;
A
#
# COMPACT_ATOMS: atom_id res chain seq x y z
N MET A 1 -21.14 10.36 -9.90
CA MET A 1 -19.96 10.23 -10.78
C MET A 1 -19.32 8.91 -10.39
N ALA A 2 -19.12 7.98 -11.32
CA ALA A 2 -18.36 6.76 -11.05
C ALA A 2 -16.96 7.17 -10.59
N ASN A 3 -16.41 6.51 -9.56
CA ASN A 3 -15.03 6.77 -9.18
C ASN A 3 -14.11 6.27 -10.31
N GLU A 4 -13.10 7.06 -10.65
CA GLU A 4 -12.08 6.61 -11.57
C GLU A 4 -11.22 5.55 -10.87
N LEU A 5 -11.22 4.33 -11.40
CA LEU A 5 -10.36 3.26 -10.92
C LEU A 5 -8.89 3.58 -11.27
N PRO A 6 -7.93 3.33 -10.36
CA PRO A 6 -6.52 3.64 -10.61
C PRO A 6 -5.88 2.76 -11.69
N ILE A 7 -6.50 1.62 -12.01
CA ILE A 7 -6.08 0.71 -13.07
C ILE A 7 -7.29 0.10 -13.77
N SER A 8 -7.10 -0.31 -15.02
CA SER A 8 -8.09 -1.06 -15.79
C SER A 8 -8.31 -2.47 -15.23
N ARG A 9 -9.45 -3.09 -15.58
CA ARG A 9 -9.73 -4.51 -15.27
C ARG A 9 -8.60 -5.45 -15.72
N LYS A 10 -8.05 -5.26 -16.93
CA LYS A 10 -6.94 -6.07 -17.46
C LYS A 10 -5.69 -5.96 -16.57
N GLN A 11 -5.38 -4.75 -16.10
CA GLN A 11 -4.27 -4.54 -15.18
C GLN A 11 -4.55 -5.14 -13.81
N ALA A 12 -5.79 -5.12 -13.31
CA ALA A 12 -6.16 -5.73 -12.04
C ALA A 12 -6.03 -7.26 -12.08
N ILE A 13 -6.42 -7.90 -13.19
CA ILE A 13 -6.17 -9.33 -13.43
C ILE A 13 -4.67 -9.61 -13.38
N LYS A 14 -3.86 -8.88 -14.17
CA LYS A 14 -2.41 -9.05 -14.20
C LYS A 14 -1.75 -8.85 -12.84
N ALA A 15 -2.17 -7.83 -12.10
CA ALA A 15 -1.69 -7.56 -10.75
C ALA A 15 -2.03 -8.71 -9.78
N THR A 16 -3.23 -9.27 -9.90
CA THR A 16 -3.69 -10.39 -9.07
C THR A 16 -2.94 -11.68 -9.42
N GLU A 17 -2.77 -11.99 -10.70
CA GLU A 17 -1.99 -13.15 -11.16
C GLU A 17 -0.57 -13.11 -10.60
N TRP A 18 0.08 -11.95 -10.69
CA TRP A 18 1.42 -11.75 -10.17
C TRP A 18 1.52 -11.91 -8.64
N LEU A 19 0.55 -11.35 -7.89
CA LEU A 19 0.49 -11.53 -6.43
C LEU A 19 0.33 -13.00 -6.05
N ILE A 20 -0.53 -13.71 -6.77
CA ILE A 20 -0.82 -15.12 -6.53
C ILE A 20 0.37 -16.01 -6.90
N GLU A 21 1.02 -15.75 -8.03
CA GLU A 21 2.20 -16.50 -8.47
C GLU A 21 3.32 -16.47 -7.43
N HIS A 22 3.56 -15.32 -6.81
CA HIS A 22 4.71 -15.14 -5.91
C HIS A 22 4.37 -15.24 -4.42
N PHE A 23 3.12 -14.96 -4.02
CA PHE A 23 2.78 -14.77 -2.61
C PHE A 23 1.47 -15.45 -2.17
N ARG A 24 0.90 -16.36 -2.97
CA ARG A 24 -0.34 -17.08 -2.60
C ARG A 24 -0.27 -17.70 -1.20
N SER A 25 0.74 -18.53 -0.92
CA SER A 25 0.80 -19.29 0.33
C SER A 25 0.79 -18.42 1.60
N PRO A 26 1.62 -17.37 1.75
CA PRO A 26 1.52 -16.50 2.91
C PRO A 26 0.19 -15.74 2.97
N MET A 27 -0.39 -15.35 1.84
CA MET A 27 -1.71 -14.70 1.81
C MET A 27 -2.84 -15.63 2.25
N GLU A 28 -2.85 -16.89 1.81
CA GLU A 28 -3.82 -17.91 2.23
C GLU A 28 -3.79 -18.11 3.74
N GLN A 29 -2.59 -18.26 4.31
CA GLN A 29 -2.40 -18.40 5.75
C GLN A 29 -2.90 -17.17 6.51
N ALA A 30 -2.63 -15.97 6.00
CA ALA A 30 -2.98 -14.72 6.67
C ALA A 30 -4.48 -14.43 6.70
N VAL A 31 -5.31 -15.11 5.88
CA VAL A 31 -6.77 -14.91 5.86
C VAL A 31 -7.57 -16.03 6.53
N VAL A 32 -6.92 -17.07 7.05
CA VAL A 32 -7.61 -18.19 7.71
C VAL A 32 -8.46 -17.70 8.87
N GLY A 33 -9.75 -18.05 8.87
CA GLY A 33 -10.69 -17.67 9.92
C GLY A 33 -11.09 -16.20 9.93
N LYS A 34 -10.65 -15.41 8.93
CA LYS A 34 -10.93 -13.96 8.87
C LYS A 34 -12.19 -13.66 8.04
N PRO A 35 -12.82 -12.48 8.20
CA PRO A 35 -13.91 -12.06 7.33
C PRO A 35 -13.49 -11.72 5.89
N TYR A 36 -12.21 -11.38 5.68
CA TYR A 36 -11.64 -11.14 4.35
C TYR A 36 -10.93 -12.39 3.79
N ARG A 37 -10.51 -12.30 2.53
CA ARG A 37 -10.04 -13.38 1.65
C ARG A 37 -8.94 -12.85 0.74
N LEU A 38 -8.30 -13.70 -0.06
CA LEU A 38 -7.22 -13.30 -0.96
C LEU A 38 -7.70 -12.22 -1.93
N LYS A 39 -8.92 -12.35 -2.48
CA LYS A 39 -9.52 -11.35 -3.37
C LYS A 39 -9.54 -9.94 -2.77
N HIS A 40 -9.78 -9.82 -1.47
CA HIS A 40 -9.82 -8.53 -0.78
C HIS A 40 -8.42 -7.94 -0.63
N LEU A 41 -7.42 -8.75 -0.28
CA LEU A 41 -6.02 -8.29 -0.21
C LEU A 41 -5.49 -7.89 -1.59
N CYS A 42 -5.80 -8.65 -2.64
CA CYS A 42 -5.44 -8.30 -4.02
C CYS A 42 -6.14 -7.01 -4.47
N ALA A 43 -7.41 -6.84 -4.14
CA ALA A 43 -8.17 -5.63 -4.45
C ALA A 43 -7.61 -4.39 -3.75
N ILE A 44 -7.16 -4.53 -2.50
CA ILE A 44 -6.45 -3.47 -1.76
C ILE A 44 -5.13 -3.13 -2.46
N ALA A 45 -4.29 -4.11 -2.81
CA ALA A 45 -3.05 -3.85 -3.55
C ALA A 45 -3.30 -3.18 -4.92
N CYS A 46 -4.36 -3.58 -5.62
CA CYS A 46 -4.81 -2.96 -6.87
C CYS A 46 -5.11 -1.47 -6.68
N GLN A 47 -5.83 -1.14 -5.62
CA GLN A 47 -6.20 0.23 -5.28
C GLN A 47 -5.01 1.06 -4.77
N GLU A 48 -4.13 0.48 -3.96
CA GLU A 48 -3.05 1.19 -3.28
C GLU A 48 -1.87 1.52 -4.19
N THR A 49 -1.41 0.55 -5.00
CA THR A 49 -0.09 0.68 -5.65
C THR A 49 0.02 0.12 -7.06
N ALA A 50 -0.90 -0.75 -7.50
CA ALA A 50 -0.74 -1.45 -8.78
C ALA A 50 -0.64 -0.53 -10.00
N TYR A 51 -1.21 0.68 -9.95
CA TYR A 51 -1.06 1.70 -10.98
C TYR A 51 0.40 2.13 -11.22
N ARG A 52 1.31 1.82 -10.29
CA ARG A 52 2.76 1.99 -10.44
C ARG A 52 3.42 0.73 -10.98
N TRP A 53 3.28 -0.39 -10.28
CA TRP A 53 4.14 -1.55 -10.49
C TRP A 53 3.62 -2.57 -11.51
N VAL A 54 2.36 -2.50 -11.94
CA VAL A 54 1.84 -3.46 -12.95
C VAL A 54 2.61 -3.39 -14.27
N GLY A 55 3.14 -2.21 -14.61
CA GLY A 55 4.01 -2.00 -15.76
C GLY A 55 5.45 -2.47 -15.57
N TRP A 56 5.85 -2.85 -14.35
CA TRP A 56 7.19 -3.32 -14.02
C TRP A 56 7.31 -4.84 -14.01
N ILE A 57 6.19 -5.56 -13.92
CA ILE A 57 6.13 -7.02 -13.79
C ILE A 57 6.94 -7.75 -14.86
N ASP A 58 6.96 -7.26 -16.10
CA ASP A 58 7.65 -7.93 -17.22
C ASP A 58 9.14 -7.55 -17.31
N HIS A 59 9.62 -6.66 -16.43
CA HIS A 59 10.94 -6.03 -16.53
C HIS A 59 11.77 -6.14 -15.25
N HIS A 60 11.15 -6.48 -14.12
CA HIS A 60 11.79 -6.51 -12.82
C HIS A 60 11.35 -7.73 -12.01
N ASP A 61 12.30 -8.28 -11.25
CA ASP A 61 11.99 -9.35 -10.31
C ASP A 61 11.10 -8.86 -9.15
N PRO A 62 10.43 -9.77 -8.41
CA PRO A 62 9.54 -9.37 -7.34
C PRO A 62 10.17 -8.61 -6.19
N ALA A 63 11.42 -8.91 -5.83
CA ALA A 63 12.10 -8.20 -4.76
C ALA A 63 12.37 -6.74 -5.15
N THR A 64 12.75 -6.51 -6.40
CA THR A 64 12.89 -5.16 -6.97
C THR A 64 11.57 -4.41 -6.93
N ILE A 65 10.47 -5.03 -7.35
CA ILE A 65 9.14 -4.39 -7.33
C ILE A 65 8.74 -3.99 -5.91
N LEU A 66 8.81 -4.91 -4.95
CA LEU A 66 8.45 -4.64 -3.55
C LEU A 66 9.28 -3.51 -2.94
N ALA A 67 10.60 -3.55 -3.15
CA ALA A 67 11.52 -2.55 -2.63
C ALA A 67 11.22 -1.13 -3.17
N ARG A 68 10.61 -1.01 -4.36
CA ARG A 68 10.27 0.28 -4.99
C ARG A 68 8.86 0.77 -4.69
N CYS A 69 8.07 0.04 -3.91
CA CYS A 69 6.77 0.52 -3.42
C CYS A 69 6.91 1.59 -2.33
N VAL A 70 7.54 2.72 -2.66
CA VAL A 70 7.72 3.89 -1.79
C VAL A 70 7.09 5.10 -2.49
N PHE A 71 5.86 5.44 -2.10
CA PHE A 71 5.01 6.43 -2.79
C PHE A 71 4.50 7.51 -1.83
N ASP A 72 3.63 8.38 -2.36
CA ASP A 72 3.11 9.58 -1.70
C ASP A 72 4.17 10.60 -1.25
N ALA A 73 4.40 11.63 -2.08
CA ALA A 73 5.27 12.75 -1.74
C ALA A 73 4.52 13.91 -1.06
N SER A 74 3.33 13.66 -0.49
CA SER A 74 2.50 14.70 0.14
C SER A 74 3.28 15.46 1.22
N GLY A 75 3.12 16.79 1.17
CA GLY A 75 3.78 17.73 2.08
C GLY A 75 5.15 18.23 1.62
N ASP A 76 5.82 17.49 0.73
CA ASP A 76 7.11 17.89 0.13
C ASP A 76 6.98 18.22 -1.37
N ALA A 77 6.08 17.57 -2.09
CA ALA A 77 5.82 17.85 -3.50
C ALA A 77 5.07 19.19 -3.70
N PRO A 78 5.31 19.90 -4.83
CA PRO A 78 4.62 21.15 -5.14
C PRO A 78 3.10 20.97 -5.16
N ASN A 79 2.38 21.97 -4.66
CA ASN A 79 0.91 21.99 -4.57
C ASN A 79 0.31 20.80 -3.80
N SER A 80 1.09 20.16 -2.93
CA SER A 80 0.62 19.11 -2.03
C SER A 80 0.65 19.59 -0.58
N SER A 81 -0.22 19.02 0.25
CA SER A 81 -0.22 19.25 1.68
C SER A 81 -0.50 17.94 2.40
N ARG A 82 -0.08 17.86 3.67
CA ARG A 82 -0.31 16.71 4.53
C ARG A 82 -0.70 17.20 5.92
N GLY A 83 -1.84 16.71 6.41
CA GLY A 83 -2.33 17.07 7.75
C GLY A 83 -1.86 16.14 8.86
N VAL A 84 -1.34 14.96 8.51
CA VAL A 84 -0.87 13.93 9.45
C VAL A 84 0.65 14.00 9.58
N ARG A 85 1.18 13.86 10.79
CA ARG A 85 2.64 13.86 11.01
C ARG A 85 3.30 12.58 10.46
N PRO A 86 4.55 12.65 9.98
CA PRO A 86 5.32 13.86 9.70
C PRO A 86 4.73 14.63 8.50
N VAL A 87 4.61 15.96 8.61
CA VAL A 87 3.96 16.76 7.56
C VAL A 87 4.87 17.06 6.37
N ASN A 88 6.20 17.00 6.53
CA ASN A 88 7.21 17.16 5.48
C ASN A 88 8.59 16.65 5.96
N ALA A 89 9.61 16.70 5.10
CA ALA A 89 10.97 16.27 5.43
C ALA A 89 11.60 17.05 6.59
N ALA A 90 11.39 18.38 6.64
CA ALA A 90 11.92 19.21 7.71
C ALA A 90 11.37 18.82 9.10
N ALA A 91 10.06 18.58 9.19
CA ALA A 91 9.43 18.11 10.41
C ALA A 91 9.93 16.72 10.82
N PHE A 92 10.11 15.80 9.87
CA PHE A 92 10.65 14.48 10.18
C PHE A 92 12.08 14.54 10.69
N ARG A 93 12.94 15.37 10.08
CA ARG A 93 14.33 15.59 10.54
C ARG A 93 14.37 16.10 11.97
N ALA A 94 13.48 17.01 12.34
CA ALA A 94 13.40 17.53 13.70
C ALA A 94 13.04 16.44 14.72
N ASP A 95 12.17 15.49 14.36
CA ASP A 95 11.71 14.43 15.27
C ASP A 95 12.68 13.23 15.31
N PHE A 96 13.32 12.89 14.19
CA PHE A 96 14.00 11.59 14.00
C PHE A 96 15.48 11.69 13.56
N GLY A 97 15.96 12.88 13.24
CA GLY A 97 17.33 13.15 12.81
C GLY A 97 17.57 13.00 11.30
N ASP A 98 18.63 13.67 10.83
CA ASP A 98 18.97 13.77 9.41
C ASP A 98 19.34 12.43 8.77
N GLU A 99 20.05 11.55 9.49
CA GLU A 99 20.46 10.25 8.96
C GLU A 99 19.26 9.38 8.57
N PHE A 100 18.23 9.37 9.42
CA PHE A 100 17.03 8.58 9.13
C PHE A 100 16.19 9.21 8.02
N ALA A 101 16.07 10.54 8.02
CA ALA A 101 15.43 11.25 6.91
C ALA A 101 16.13 10.93 5.58
N GLN A 102 17.47 10.99 5.55
CA GLN A 102 18.25 10.74 4.35
C GLN A 102 18.10 9.31 3.86
N LEU A 103 18.09 8.32 4.76
CA LEU A 103 17.81 6.93 4.42
C LEU A 103 16.51 6.80 3.62
N LEU A 104 15.43 7.39 4.13
CA LEU A 104 14.10 7.30 3.50
C LEU A 104 14.03 8.08 2.17
N ILE A 105 14.70 9.23 2.10
CA ILE A 105 14.82 10.03 0.87
C ILE A 105 15.61 9.29 -0.20
N ASP A 106 16.68 8.59 0.17
CA ASP A 106 17.47 7.77 -0.75
C ASP A 106 16.66 6.59 -1.31
N GLU A 107 15.84 5.96 -0.47
CA GLU A 107 14.90 4.91 -0.88
C GLU A 107 13.83 5.42 -1.85
N ALA A 108 13.24 6.59 -1.57
CA ALA A 108 12.32 7.25 -2.48
C ALA A 108 13.01 7.60 -3.81
N ASN A 109 14.26 8.07 -3.78
CA ASN A 109 15.02 8.40 -4.97
C ASN A 109 15.36 7.17 -5.84
N LYS A 110 15.46 5.97 -5.27
CA LYS A 110 15.56 4.72 -6.06
C LYS A 110 14.30 4.49 -6.90
N TYR A 111 13.11 4.69 -6.32
CA TYR A 111 11.85 4.66 -7.08
C TYR A 111 11.80 5.78 -8.14
N ARG A 112 12.18 7.02 -7.78
CA ARG A 112 12.19 8.14 -8.74
C ARG A 112 13.07 7.88 -9.96
N ARG A 113 14.24 7.26 -9.76
CA ARG A 113 15.12 6.84 -10.86
C ARG A 113 14.47 5.79 -11.76
N LEU A 114 13.73 4.83 -11.19
CA LEU A 114 12.98 3.85 -11.98
C LEU A 114 11.93 4.52 -12.88
N MET A 115 11.39 5.66 -12.45
CA MET A 115 10.45 6.49 -13.23
C MET A 115 11.13 7.51 -14.17
N ASN A 116 12.46 7.48 -14.32
CA ASN A 116 13.25 8.49 -15.04
C ASN A 116 13.05 9.92 -14.50
N TRP A 117 12.78 10.07 -13.21
CA TRP A 117 12.66 11.37 -12.54
C TRP A 117 13.95 11.76 -11.86
N SER A 118 14.23 13.07 -11.83
CA SER A 118 15.39 13.61 -11.10
C SER A 118 15.28 13.32 -9.61
N ALA A 119 16.42 13.19 -8.93
CA ALA A 119 16.44 13.09 -7.48
C ALA A 119 15.83 14.35 -6.82
N ARG A 120 15.24 14.18 -5.63
CA ARG A 120 14.68 15.24 -4.80
C ARG A 120 14.95 14.96 -3.32
N ASP A 121 15.03 16.02 -2.54
CA ASP A 121 15.06 15.95 -1.08
C ASP A 121 13.64 15.82 -0.49
N TRP A 122 12.83 14.92 -1.07
CA TRP A 122 11.44 14.74 -0.68
C TRP A 122 11.28 13.48 0.16
N LEU A 123 10.64 13.62 1.31
CA LEU A 123 10.25 12.49 2.11
C LEU A 123 8.95 11.88 1.57
N TYR A 124 8.99 10.61 1.22
CA TYR A 124 7.79 9.87 0.80
C TYR A 124 7.10 9.24 2.00
N LYS A 125 5.78 9.04 1.93
CA LYS A 125 4.93 8.77 3.10
C LYS A 125 4.29 7.38 3.12
N GLY A 126 4.19 6.68 1.99
CA GLY A 126 3.64 5.32 1.94
C GLY A 126 4.71 4.29 1.58
N TYR A 127 4.80 3.21 2.37
CA TYR A 127 5.85 2.18 2.24
C TYR A 127 5.26 0.78 2.08
N GLY A 128 5.76 0.05 1.09
CA GLY A 128 5.32 -1.31 0.77
C GLY A 128 4.11 -1.34 -0.16
N ILE A 129 3.79 -2.55 -0.64
CA ILE A 129 2.73 -2.78 -1.61
C ILE A 129 1.33 -2.40 -1.10
N PHE A 130 1.16 -2.37 0.22
CA PHE A 130 -0.06 -1.93 0.93
C PHE A 130 0.10 -0.55 1.60
N GLN A 131 1.08 0.27 1.19
CA GLN A 131 1.24 1.67 1.61
C GLN A 131 1.16 1.93 3.12
N TYR A 132 1.96 1.21 3.91
CA TYR A 132 2.08 1.47 5.35
C TYR A 132 2.58 2.91 5.57
N ASP A 133 1.80 3.69 6.30
CA ASP A 133 1.98 5.14 6.40
C ASP A 133 3.15 5.53 7.33
N LEU A 134 3.95 6.51 6.91
CA LEU A 134 5.13 6.97 7.63
C LEU A 134 4.83 7.52 9.03
N GLN A 135 3.59 7.91 9.33
CA GLN A 135 3.17 8.25 10.69
C GLN A 135 3.48 7.12 11.68
N TYR A 136 3.52 5.86 11.24
CA TYR A 136 3.86 4.75 12.11
C TYR A 136 5.33 4.75 12.56
N CYS A 137 6.22 5.62 12.05
CA CYS A 137 7.55 5.81 12.63
C CYS A 137 7.51 6.19 14.13
N TYR A 138 6.42 6.80 14.61
CA TYR A 138 6.28 7.15 16.03
C TYR A 138 5.99 5.94 16.93
N THR A 139 5.54 4.81 16.37
CA THR A 139 5.18 3.60 17.14
C THR A 139 5.90 2.34 16.68
N ASP A 140 6.42 2.33 15.46
CA ASP A 140 7.12 1.23 14.81
C ASP A 140 8.24 1.76 13.88
N PRO A 141 9.26 2.45 14.44
CA PRO A 141 10.37 2.99 13.65
C PRO A 141 11.20 1.90 12.96
N ASP A 142 11.28 0.70 13.54
CA ASP A 142 12.12 -0.38 13.03
C ASP A 142 11.65 -0.89 11.67
N PHE A 143 10.34 -0.87 11.39
CA PHE A 143 9.82 -1.17 10.05
C PHE A 143 10.48 -0.30 8.98
N PHE A 144 10.75 0.95 9.30
CA PHE A 144 11.29 1.93 8.37
C PHE A 144 12.83 1.94 8.37
N ARG A 145 13.47 1.88 9.55
CA ARG A 145 14.94 1.85 9.67
C ARG A 145 15.55 0.62 9.02
N GLU A 146 14.90 -0.52 9.18
CA GLU A 146 15.36 -1.82 8.66
C GLU A 146 14.81 -2.14 7.27
N ARG A 147 14.05 -1.22 6.66
CA ARG A 147 13.45 -1.39 5.32
C ARG A 147 12.56 -2.64 5.22
N LYS A 148 11.78 -2.93 6.26
CA LYS A 148 10.94 -4.14 6.32
C LYS A 148 9.91 -4.21 5.19
N TRP A 149 9.57 -3.08 4.55
CA TRP A 149 8.71 -3.07 3.36
C TRP A 149 9.31 -3.77 2.12
N TYR A 150 10.60 -4.12 2.14
CA TYR A 150 11.22 -4.96 1.11
C TYR A 150 10.70 -6.40 1.15
N ASP A 151 10.20 -6.84 2.31
CA ASP A 151 9.69 -8.18 2.53
C ASP A 151 8.16 -8.19 2.47
N PHE A 152 7.61 -9.07 1.64
CA PHE A 152 6.16 -9.18 1.47
C PHE A 152 5.46 -9.62 2.77
N GLY A 153 6.07 -10.52 3.55
CA GLY A 153 5.51 -11.02 4.81
C GLY A 153 5.32 -9.90 5.83
N ASN A 154 6.29 -9.01 5.97
CA ASN A 154 6.19 -7.81 6.80
C ASN A 154 5.09 -6.87 6.32
N CYS A 155 4.99 -6.60 5.01
CA CYS A 155 3.88 -5.81 4.45
C CYS A 155 2.52 -6.45 4.72
N LEU A 156 2.42 -7.77 4.54
CA LEU A 156 1.21 -8.55 4.78
C LEU A 156 0.77 -8.50 6.24
N ALA A 157 1.72 -8.63 7.18
CA ALA A 157 1.46 -8.51 8.60
C ALA A 157 0.88 -7.13 8.97
N LYS A 158 1.37 -6.04 8.35
CA LYS A 158 0.84 -4.69 8.57
C LYS A 158 -0.59 -4.53 8.07
N VAL A 159 -0.86 -4.87 6.81
CA VAL A 159 -2.22 -4.71 6.25
C VAL A 159 -3.24 -5.58 6.99
N THR A 160 -2.87 -6.82 7.32
CA THR A 160 -3.80 -7.74 8.00
C THR A 160 -4.03 -7.37 9.46
N GLY A 161 -2.98 -6.96 10.18
CA GLY A 161 -3.12 -6.47 11.55
C GLY A 161 -4.02 -5.24 11.62
N GLU A 162 -3.83 -4.27 10.73
CA GLU A 162 -4.69 -3.09 10.67
C GLU A 162 -6.13 -3.46 10.30
N LEU A 163 -6.35 -4.30 9.29
CA LEU A 163 -7.70 -4.77 8.93
C LEU A 163 -8.40 -5.46 10.09
N ASP A 164 -7.70 -6.29 10.86
CA ASP A 164 -8.26 -6.98 12.02
C ASP A 164 -8.69 -5.98 13.11
N GLU A 165 -7.86 -4.97 13.38
CA GLU A 165 -8.19 -3.87 14.31
C GLU A 165 -9.41 -3.08 13.82
N LYS A 166 -9.46 -2.72 12.53
CA LYS A 166 -10.60 -1.98 11.95
C LYS A 166 -11.86 -2.83 11.95
N LEU A 167 -11.79 -4.13 11.64
CA LEU A 167 -12.92 -5.05 11.72
C LEU A 167 -13.50 -5.07 13.13
N LYS A 168 -12.65 -5.21 14.16
CA LYS A 168 -13.09 -5.15 15.55
C LYS A 168 -13.76 -3.81 15.86
N ALA A 169 -13.16 -2.70 15.44
CA ALA A 169 -13.71 -1.35 15.65
C ALA A 169 -15.03 -1.10 14.89
N GLN A 170 -15.27 -1.80 13.79
CA GLN A 170 -16.49 -1.71 12.97
C GLN A 170 -17.46 -2.87 13.22
N ASN A 171 -17.37 -3.55 14.36
CA ASN A 171 -18.26 -4.67 14.75
C ASN A 171 -18.37 -5.78 13.69
N GLY A 172 -17.26 -6.06 13.00
CA GLY A 172 -17.18 -7.10 11.96
C GLY A 172 -17.63 -6.66 10.57
N ASP A 173 -18.03 -5.40 10.36
CA ASP A 173 -18.34 -4.89 9.02
C ASP A 173 -17.05 -4.76 8.19
N LEU A 174 -16.86 -5.70 7.26
CA LEU A 174 -15.69 -5.74 6.38
C LEU A 174 -15.53 -4.50 5.52
N TRP A 175 -16.62 -3.99 4.95
CA TRP A 175 -16.54 -2.88 4.02
C TRP A 175 -16.28 -1.56 4.76
N GLU A 176 -16.85 -1.40 5.95
CA GLU A 176 -16.48 -0.28 6.83
C GLU A 176 -15.06 -0.42 7.37
N ALA A 177 -14.56 -1.63 7.62
CA ALA A 177 -13.17 -1.85 7.99
C ALA A 177 -12.20 -1.45 6.86
N ILE A 178 -12.48 -1.84 5.62
CA ILE A 178 -11.71 -1.45 4.43
C ILE A 178 -11.76 0.07 4.20
N ARG A 179 -12.92 0.71 4.45
CA ARG A 179 -13.00 2.18 4.44
C ARG A 179 -12.09 2.79 5.50
N ALA A 180 -12.18 2.30 6.73
CA ALA A 180 -11.46 2.82 7.88
C ALA A 180 -9.95 2.55 7.82
N TYR A 181 -9.53 1.53 7.09
CA TYR A 181 -8.13 1.26 6.72
C TYR A 181 -7.54 2.43 5.91
N ASN A 182 -8.24 2.90 4.88
CA ASN A 182 -7.79 4.09 4.15
C ASN A 182 -7.97 5.40 4.95
N GLY A 183 -9.05 5.48 5.74
CA GLY A 183 -9.30 6.60 6.65
C GLY A 183 -10.78 6.98 6.75
N SER A 184 -11.08 8.27 6.64
CA SER A 184 -12.43 8.81 6.84
C SER A 184 -12.86 9.77 5.72
N GLY A 185 -14.15 10.11 5.72
CA GLY A 185 -14.72 11.07 4.78
C GLY A 185 -14.96 10.54 3.36
N PRO A 186 -15.24 11.45 2.39
CA PRO A 186 -15.62 11.07 1.03
C PRO A 186 -14.56 10.26 0.28
N ARG A 187 -13.27 10.57 0.46
CA ARG A 187 -12.17 9.86 -0.21
C ARG A 187 -12.06 8.40 0.25
N ALA A 188 -12.17 8.15 1.56
CA ALA A 188 -12.16 6.79 2.09
C ALA A 188 -13.37 5.98 1.62
N ARG A 189 -14.55 6.62 1.49
CA ARG A 189 -15.72 5.96 0.88
C ARG A 189 -15.47 5.61 -0.58
N ALA A 190 -14.85 6.51 -1.34
CA ALA A 190 -14.48 6.24 -2.72
C ALA A 190 -13.49 5.08 -2.84
N TYR A 191 -12.46 5.07 -1.99
CA TYR A 191 -11.52 3.96 -1.84
C TYR A 191 -12.23 2.62 -1.63
N ARG A 192 -13.17 2.56 -0.67
CA ARG A 192 -13.96 1.35 -0.39
C ARG A 192 -14.73 0.87 -1.63
N GLU A 193 -15.38 1.77 -2.36
CA GLU A 193 -16.11 1.39 -3.58
C GLU A 193 -15.18 0.88 -4.68
N ASN A 194 -13.99 1.48 -4.85
CA ASN A 194 -13.00 0.95 -5.79
C ASN A 194 -12.53 -0.46 -5.40
N VAL A 195 -12.27 -0.70 -4.10
CA VAL A 195 -11.90 -2.04 -3.62
C VAL A 195 -13.03 -3.04 -3.86
N LYS A 196 -14.30 -2.65 -3.67
CA LYS A 196 -15.46 -3.48 -4.05
C LYS A 196 -15.50 -3.81 -5.53
N GLU A 197 -15.19 -2.84 -6.40
CA GLU A 197 -15.14 -3.07 -7.86
C GLU A 197 -13.98 -4.01 -8.26
N PHE A 198 -12.82 -3.91 -7.61
CA PHE A 198 -11.70 -4.83 -7.84
C PHE A 198 -11.94 -6.23 -7.26
N THR A 199 -12.74 -6.37 -6.20
CA THR A 199 -12.95 -7.65 -5.52
C THR A 199 -13.47 -8.78 -6.44
N PRO A 200 -14.53 -8.61 -7.25
CA PRO A 200 -14.96 -9.67 -8.18
C PRO A 200 -13.92 -9.92 -9.29
N ILE A 201 -13.18 -8.91 -9.73
CA ILE A 201 -12.10 -9.08 -10.72
C ILE A 201 -10.99 -9.96 -10.15
N CYS A 202 -10.57 -9.69 -8.91
CA CYS A 202 -9.53 -10.48 -8.25
C CYS A 202 -10.02 -11.91 -7.97
N ALA A 203 -11.31 -12.08 -7.63
CA ALA A 203 -11.90 -13.39 -7.35
C ALA A 203 -11.76 -14.39 -8.51
N GLU A 204 -11.85 -13.90 -9.76
CA GLU A 204 -11.65 -14.71 -10.97
C GLU A 204 -10.28 -15.40 -11.02
N VAL A 205 -9.27 -14.79 -10.41
CA VAL A 205 -7.89 -15.31 -10.36
C VAL A 205 -7.62 -16.05 -9.05
N THR A 206 -8.13 -15.55 -7.93
CA THR A 206 -7.87 -16.17 -6.62
C THR A 206 -8.60 -17.48 -6.43
N GLY A 207 -9.73 -17.68 -7.11
CA GLY A 207 -10.63 -18.82 -6.93
C GLY A 207 -11.55 -18.68 -5.71
N ASP A 208 -11.61 -17.49 -5.12
CA ASP A 208 -12.52 -17.19 -4.02
C ASP A 208 -13.90 -16.86 -4.58
N ASP A 209 -14.77 -17.84 -4.85
CA ASP A 209 -16.16 -17.60 -5.25
C ASP A 209 -16.88 -16.66 -4.22
N GLN A 210 -17.86 -15.85 -4.66
CA GLN A 210 -18.66 -14.98 -3.77
C GLN A 210 -19.97 -15.65 -3.36
N PRO A 211 -20.54 -15.37 -2.16
CA PRO A 211 -19.96 -15.16 -0.83
C PRO A 211 -19.57 -16.47 -0.13
#